data_AF-R1D6M8-F1
#
_entry.id   AF-R1D6M8-F1
#
_cell.length_a   1.000
_cell.length_b   1.000
_cell.length_c   1.000
_cell.angle_alpha   90.00
_cell.angle_beta   90.00
_cell.angle_gamma   90.00
#
_symmetry.space_group_name_H-M   'P 1'
#
loop_
_entity.id
_entity.type
_entity.pdbx_description
1 polymer ?
#
loop_
_entity_poly.entity_id
_entity_poly.type
_entity_poly.pdbx_seq_one_letter_code
_entity_poly.pdbx_strand_id
1 'polypeptide(L)'
;MHLGGCGATLISSQYAITAAHCAPYWGTGDPIYLGQHKESERDGDGCVETMYIESIVSHESYNDWTLQNDIAVIKLTEASQLGYAPIDHLDQPGDGTWHEPGTPLVAAGWGTLSSGGSAADTAQHVVVPAVPDCWETGYGEDYDPDTMVCAGAEGVDSCQGDSGGPLFGIDSSGERTLVGVVSWGIGCAGAGYPGVYARVQAYTDWICAKTDGAVWDGASCKLLNPICLDPAPELQYWVECGRRNRCNGEGGGKWADTSELHEVRCCSDVNLQGFSNSRCNDVWAASDVSGCHSSKSFSVAESICQNAGARLCTKEELEGNCARKGGSSGCGFDSELVWTSDNAPA
;
A
#
# COMPACT_ATOMS: atom_id res chain seq x y z
N MET A 1 1.34 1.32 -13.17
CA MET A 1 2.17 2.53 -13.36
C MET A 1 2.64 2.54 -14.79
N HIS A 2 2.60 3.68 -15.48
CA HIS A 2 3.10 3.80 -16.85
C HIS A 2 3.70 5.20 -17.09
N LEU A 3 4.94 5.25 -17.59
CA LEU A 3 5.55 6.48 -18.11
C LEU A 3 6.59 6.12 -19.19
N GLY A 4 6.42 6.64 -20.40
CA GLY A 4 7.43 6.52 -21.47
C GLY A 4 7.57 5.12 -22.10
N GLY A 5 6.53 4.28 -22.05
CA GLY A 5 6.60 2.90 -22.58
C GLY A 5 7.07 1.85 -21.57
N CYS A 6 7.34 2.27 -20.33
CA CYS A 6 7.66 1.39 -19.22
C CYS A 6 6.58 1.43 -18.14
N GLY A 7 6.39 0.32 -17.46
CA GLY A 7 5.56 0.16 -16.29
C GLY A 7 6.33 -0.20 -15.03
N ALA A 8 5.62 -0.24 -13.92
CA ALA A 8 6.16 -0.62 -12.62
C ALA A 8 5.07 -1.24 -11.74
N THR A 9 5.50 -2.05 -10.77
CA THR A 9 4.65 -2.78 -9.83
C THR A 9 4.86 -2.26 -8.42
N LEU A 10 3.78 -1.87 -7.74
CA LEU A 10 3.84 -1.41 -6.36
C LEU A 10 4.10 -2.61 -5.45
N ILE A 11 5.17 -2.53 -4.64
CA ILE A 11 5.56 -3.58 -3.69
C ILE A 11 5.39 -3.15 -2.23
N SER A 12 5.32 -1.85 -1.96
CA SER A 12 4.85 -1.30 -0.69
C SER A 12 4.22 0.07 -0.94
N SER A 13 3.72 0.74 0.10
CA SER A 13 3.11 2.06 -0.04
C SER A 13 4.04 3.13 -0.65
N GLN A 14 5.36 2.95 -0.55
CA GLN A 14 6.39 3.88 -1.04
C GLN A 14 7.40 3.29 -2.02
N TYR A 15 7.31 2.00 -2.33
CA TYR A 15 8.29 1.34 -3.21
C TYR A 15 7.62 0.59 -4.35
N ALA A 16 8.25 0.67 -5.51
CA ALA A 16 7.84 -0.06 -6.70
C ALA A 16 9.04 -0.74 -7.36
N ILE A 17 8.78 -1.82 -8.10
CA ILE A 17 9.78 -2.52 -8.93
C ILE A 17 9.48 -2.25 -10.40
N THR A 18 10.55 -2.09 -11.18
CA THR A 18 10.53 -1.95 -12.64
C THR A 18 11.77 -2.62 -13.25
N ALA A 19 11.91 -2.56 -14.57
CA ALA A 19 13.12 -3.02 -15.26
C ALA A 19 14.24 -1.97 -15.16
N ALA A 20 15.50 -2.41 -15.07
CA ALA A 20 16.64 -1.49 -15.03
C ALA A 20 16.81 -0.69 -16.33
N HIS A 21 16.46 -1.28 -17.48
CA HIS A 21 16.49 -0.59 -18.76
C HIS A 21 15.46 0.54 -18.87
N CYS A 22 14.44 0.55 -18.00
CA CYS A 22 13.48 1.64 -17.90
C CYS A 22 14.03 2.84 -17.12
N ALA A 23 15.01 2.62 -16.24
CA ALA A 23 15.49 3.64 -15.32
C ALA A 23 16.03 4.91 -16.00
N PRO A 24 16.74 4.86 -17.15
CA PRO A 24 17.21 6.07 -17.83
C PRO A 24 16.09 6.99 -18.35
N TYR A 25 14.85 6.51 -18.46
CA TYR A 25 13.71 7.30 -18.89
C TYR A 25 13.04 8.07 -17.75
N TRP A 26 13.41 7.79 -16.50
CA TRP A 26 12.82 8.35 -15.29
C TRP A 26 13.86 9.06 -14.44
N GLY A 27 13.48 10.19 -13.86
CA GLY A 27 14.29 10.99 -12.96
C GLY A 27 13.58 11.34 -11.66
N THR A 28 14.35 11.79 -10.68
CA THR A 28 13.80 12.36 -9.45
C THR A 28 12.84 13.52 -9.77
N GLY A 29 11.64 13.45 -9.22
CA GLY A 29 10.56 14.42 -9.45
C GLY A 29 9.65 14.11 -10.63
N ASP A 30 9.94 13.08 -11.43
CA ASP A 30 9.03 12.65 -12.48
C ASP A 30 7.76 12.01 -11.88
N PRO A 31 6.59 12.24 -12.49
CA PRO A 31 5.34 11.67 -12.01
C PRO A 31 5.24 10.18 -12.36
N ILE A 32 4.55 9.43 -11.51
CA ILE A 32 4.17 8.04 -11.76
C ILE A 32 2.72 7.84 -11.31
N TYR A 33 1.94 7.11 -12.10
CA TYR A 33 0.49 7.04 -11.95
C TYR A 33 0.05 5.68 -11.40
N LEU A 34 -0.59 5.68 -10.23
CA LEU A 34 -1.23 4.50 -9.64
C LEU A 34 -2.72 4.48 -9.99
N GLY A 35 -3.29 3.28 -10.10
CA GLY A 35 -4.74 3.13 -10.35
C GLY A 35 -5.23 3.44 -11.76
N GLN A 36 -4.33 3.80 -12.67
CA GLN A 36 -4.68 4.10 -14.04
C GLN A 36 -5.31 2.89 -14.72
N HIS A 37 -6.41 3.11 -15.45
CA HIS A 37 -7.02 2.11 -16.32
C HIS A 37 -6.93 2.51 -17.79
N LYS A 38 -7.08 3.81 -18.11
CA LYS A 38 -6.93 4.34 -19.46
C LYS A 38 -5.86 5.42 -19.53
N GLU A 39 -5.02 5.37 -20.56
CA GLU A 39 -4.00 6.39 -20.83
C GLU A 39 -4.63 7.74 -21.18
N SER A 40 -5.67 7.74 -22.01
CA SER A 40 -6.36 8.94 -22.48
C SER A 40 -7.17 9.69 -21.41
N GLU A 41 -7.48 9.05 -20.28
CA GLU A 41 -8.34 9.61 -19.20
C GLU A 41 -7.56 9.96 -17.92
N ARG A 42 -6.23 9.85 -17.94
CA ARG A 42 -5.35 10.04 -16.78
C ARG A 42 -5.63 11.30 -15.96
N ASP A 43 -5.74 12.46 -16.61
CA ASP A 43 -5.83 13.75 -15.94
C ASP A 43 -7.26 14.07 -15.43
N GLY A 44 -8.23 13.18 -15.67
CA GLY A 44 -9.64 13.36 -15.31
C GLY A 44 -10.26 12.23 -14.48
N ASP A 45 -9.53 11.14 -14.24
CA ASP A 45 -9.98 10.01 -13.44
C ASP A 45 -9.59 10.21 -11.96
N GLY A 46 -10.60 10.38 -11.10
CA GLY A 46 -10.40 10.55 -9.66
C GLY A 46 -9.85 9.31 -8.94
N CYS A 47 -9.76 8.17 -9.62
CA CYS A 47 -9.06 6.99 -9.13
C CYS A 47 -7.56 7.09 -9.39
N VAL A 48 -7.09 7.90 -10.35
CA VAL A 48 -5.67 7.99 -10.66
C VAL A 48 -4.95 8.81 -9.59
N GLU A 49 -4.01 8.16 -8.90
CA GLU A 49 -3.12 8.85 -7.98
C GLU A 49 -1.82 9.21 -8.69
N THR A 50 -1.45 10.49 -8.63
CA THR A 50 -0.13 10.95 -9.12
C THR A 50 0.85 10.95 -7.96
N MET A 51 1.85 10.06 -8.05
CA MET A 51 2.97 9.98 -7.13
C MET A 51 4.23 10.56 -7.81
N TYR A 52 5.28 10.82 -7.05
CA TYR A 52 6.54 11.34 -7.59
C TYR A 52 7.72 10.46 -7.20
N ILE A 53 8.68 10.32 -8.11
CA ILE A 53 9.88 9.53 -7.90
C ILE A 53 10.85 10.31 -6.99
N GLU A 54 11.23 9.73 -5.86
CA GLU A 54 12.33 10.22 -5.02
C GLU A 54 13.67 9.74 -5.60
N SER A 55 13.78 8.44 -5.86
CA SER A 55 14.97 7.83 -6.43
C SER A 55 14.64 6.57 -7.22
N ILE A 56 15.52 6.21 -8.14
CA ILE A 56 15.52 4.95 -8.85
C ILE A 56 16.91 4.33 -8.76
N VAL A 57 16.95 3.05 -8.39
CA VAL A 57 18.19 2.30 -8.19
C VAL A 57 18.12 1.02 -9.01
N SER A 58 18.88 0.99 -10.10
CA SER A 58 19.12 -0.22 -10.88
C SER A 58 20.04 -1.18 -10.15
N HIS A 59 19.87 -2.49 -10.39
CA HIS A 59 20.78 -3.49 -9.88
C HIS A 59 22.23 -3.20 -10.31
N GLU A 60 23.18 -3.32 -9.39
CA GLU A 60 24.57 -2.90 -9.61
C GLU A 60 25.29 -3.72 -10.69
N SER A 61 24.79 -4.93 -10.95
CA SER A 61 25.28 -5.82 -12.01
C SER A 61 24.40 -5.84 -13.26
N TYR A 62 23.51 -4.85 -13.42
CA TYR A 62 22.75 -4.68 -14.66
C TYR A 62 23.70 -4.49 -15.86
N ASN A 63 23.42 -5.22 -16.94
CA ASN A 63 24.16 -5.13 -18.19
C ASN A 63 23.20 -4.76 -19.33
N ASP A 64 23.40 -3.59 -19.92
CA ASP A 64 22.56 -3.04 -20.98
C ASP A 64 22.71 -3.75 -22.34
N TRP A 65 23.77 -4.54 -22.52
CA TRP A 65 23.99 -5.33 -23.73
C TRP A 65 23.29 -6.68 -23.68
N THR A 66 23.30 -7.34 -22.52
CA THR A 66 22.73 -8.69 -22.35
C THR A 66 21.39 -8.70 -21.63
N LEU A 67 20.96 -7.55 -21.09
CA LEU A 67 19.79 -7.41 -20.22
C LEU A 67 19.81 -8.34 -18.99
N GLN A 68 21.00 -8.80 -18.59
CA GLN A 68 21.18 -9.51 -17.32
C GLN A 68 20.97 -8.54 -16.16
N ASN A 69 20.33 -9.03 -15.10
CA ASN A 69 19.98 -8.24 -13.90
C ASN A 69 19.14 -6.99 -14.22
N ASP A 70 18.20 -7.13 -15.15
CA ASP A 70 17.30 -6.07 -15.58
C ASP A 70 16.17 -5.79 -14.58
N ILE A 71 16.55 -5.30 -13.40
CA ILE A 71 15.63 -4.94 -12.32
C ILE A 71 16.08 -3.65 -11.64
N ALA A 72 15.11 -2.80 -11.30
CA ALA A 72 15.31 -1.57 -10.56
C ALA A 72 14.23 -1.36 -9.49
N VAL A 73 14.60 -0.71 -8.39
CA VAL A 73 13.68 -0.28 -7.34
C VAL A 73 13.46 1.22 -7.47
N ILE A 74 12.20 1.63 -7.43
CA ILE A 74 11.77 3.02 -7.33
C ILE A 74 11.36 3.28 -5.89
N LYS A 75 11.86 4.37 -5.32
CA LYS A 75 11.32 4.97 -4.11
C LYS A 75 10.45 6.17 -4.48
N LEU A 76 9.24 6.21 -3.95
CA LEU A 76 8.31 7.32 -4.10
C LEU A 76 8.53 8.35 -2.98
N THR A 77 8.30 9.63 -3.28
CA THR A 77 8.49 10.72 -2.30
C THR A 77 7.55 10.60 -1.10
N GLU A 78 6.39 9.96 -1.29
CA GLU A 78 5.32 9.84 -0.30
C GLU A 78 4.64 8.48 -0.44
N ALA A 79 3.93 8.04 0.61
CA ALA A 79 3.10 6.85 0.56
C ALA A 79 1.81 7.11 -0.22
N SER A 80 1.32 6.11 -0.96
CA SER A 80 -0.01 6.18 -1.60
C SER A 80 -1.09 6.49 -0.57
N GLN A 81 -1.86 7.54 -0.84
CA GLN A 81 -2.96 8.07 -0.02
C GLN A 81 -4.32 7.52 -0.46
N LEU A 82 -4.45 7.01 -1.68
CA LEU A 82 -5.69 6.36 -2.16
C LEU A 82 -5.81 4.89 -1.77
N GLY A 83 -4.86 4.35 -1.00
CA GLY A 83 -4.93 3.01 -0.46
C GLY A 83 -4.76 1.92 -1.52
N TYR A 84 -4.04 2.20 -2.61
CA TYR A 84 -3.70 1.19 -3.61
C TYR A 84 -2.89 0.08 -2.97
N ALA A 85 -3.46 -1.13 -2.96
CA ALA A 85 -2.79 -2.30 -2.41
C ALA A 85 -1.58 -2.65 -3.30
N PRO A 86 -0.39 -2.83 -2.70
CA PRO A 86 0.73 -3.48 -3.37
C PRO A 86 0.36 -4.88 -3.88
N ILE A 87 1.27 -5.49 -4.64
CA ILE A 87 1.22 -6.94 -4.85
C ILE A 87 1.33 -7.66 -3.49
N ASP A 88 0.78 -8.87 -3.36
CA ASP A 88 0.60 -9.49 -2.05
C ASP A 88 1.87 -10.19 -1.56
N HIS A 89 2.63 -10.79 -2.48
CA HIS A 89 3.90 -11.45 -2.19
C HIS A 89 4.96 -11.20 -3.26
N LEU A 90 6.24 -11.28 -2.86
CA LEU A 90 7.33 -11.55 -3.80
C LEU A 90 7.57 -13.05 -3.86
N ASP A 91 7.89 -13.54 -5.04
CA ASP A 91 8.36 -14.91 -5.19
C ASP A 91 9.68 -15.12 -4.41
N GLN A 92 9.80 -16.28 -3.74
CA GLN A 92 10.87 -16.55 -2.78
C GLN A 92 11.89 -17.55 -3.34
N PRO A 93 13.18 -17.43 -2.96
CA PRO A 93 14.18 -18.43 -3.32
C PRO A 93 13.75 -19.85 -2.92
N GLY A 94 13.69 -20.74 -3.91
CA GLY A 94 13.34 -22.15 -3.71
C GLY A 94 11.83 -22.45 -3.70
N ASP A 95 10.97 -21.45 -3.93
CA ASP A 95 9.56 -21.69 -4.20
C ASP A 95 9.36 -22.14 -5.65
N GLY A 96 9.02 -23.41 -5.85
CA GLY A 96 8.76 -23.97 -7.19
C GLY A 96 7.35 -23.70 -7.71
N THR A 97 6.44 -23.14 -6.88
CA THR A 97 5.00 -23.07 -7.16
C THR A 97 4.68 -22.41 -8.50
N TRP A 98 5.43 -21.36 -8.85
CA TRP A 98 5.17 -20.54 -10.04
C TRP A 98 6.01 -20.90 -11.26
N HIS A 99 6.95 -21.85 -11.10
CA HIS A 99 7.96 -22.18 -12.12
C HIS A 99 7.74 -23.55 -12.76
N GLU A 100 6.72 -24.31 -12.33
CA GLU A 100 6.38 -25.58 -12.97
C GLU A 100 5.86 -25.35 -14.40
N PRO A 101 6.24 -26.20 -15.38
CA PRO A 101 5.87 -25.97 -16.77
C PRO A 101 4.35 -25.91 -16.97
N GLY A 102 3.88 -24.85 -17.64
CA GLY A 102 2.46 -24.64 -17.91
C GLY A 102 1.67 -23.99 -16.78
N THR A 103 2.32 -23.67 -15.65
CA THR A 103 1.68 -22.93 -14.54
C THR A 103 1.11 -21.61 -15.06
N PRO A 104 -0.18 -21.29 -14.80
CA PRO A 104 -0.78 -20.07 -15.30
C PRO A 104 -0.25 -18.85 -14.53
N LEU A 105 0.34 -17.91 -15.27
CA LEU A 105 0.80 -16.62 -14.78
C LEU A 105 0.07 -15.49 -15.52
N VAL A 106 0.03 -14.30 -14.95
CA VAL A 106 -0.61 -13.13 -15.51
C VAL A 106 0.44 -12.07 -15.80
N ALA A 107 0.49 -11.61 -17.05
CA ALA A 107 1.17 -10.39 -17.44
C ALA A 107 0.14 -9.28 -17.66
N ALA A 108 0.45 -8.04 -17.27
CA ALA A 108 -0.48 -6.92 -17.38
C ALA A 108 0.23 -5.60 -17.72
N GLY A 109 -0.44 -4.75 -18.51
CA GLY A 109 0.07 -3.43 -18.89
C GLY A 109 -0.69 -2.76 -20.04
N TRP A 110 -0.05 -1.82 -20.72
CA TRP A 110 -0.60 -0.99 -21.81
C TRP A 110 0.15 -1.17 -23.13
N GLY A 111 0.93 -2.24 -23.23
CA GLY A 111 1.70 -2.58 -24.41
C GLY A 111 0.86 -2.69 -25.68
N THR A 112 1.54 -2.81 -26.80
CA THR A 112 0.95 -3.02 -28.11
C THR A 112 0.10 -4.28 -28.11
N LEU A 113 -0.98 -4.33 -28.89
CA LEU A 113 -1.78 -5.57 -29.02
C LEU A 113 -1.25 -6.53 -30.08
N SER A 114 -0.21 -6.10 -30.80
CA SER A 114 0.41 -6.84 -31.88
C SER A 114 1.81 -6.28 -32.14
N SER A 115 2.68 -7.11 -32.69
CA SER A 115 4.06 -6.72 -32.96
C SER A 115 4.13 -5.51 -33.90
N GLY A 116 4.71 -4.40 -33.42
CA GLY A 116 4.78 -3.13 -34.16
C GLY A 116 3.46 -2.37 -34.27
N GLY A 117 2.44 -2.78 -33.52
CA GLY A 117 1.16 -2.09 -33.38
C GLY A 117 1.25 -0.84 -32.49
N SER A 118 0.09 -0.19 -32.28
CA SER A 118 -0.02 0.91 -31.31
C SER A 118 -0.27 0.37 -29.90
N ALA A 119 0.25 1.07 -28.89
CA ALA A 119 -0.04 0.82 -27.49
C ALA A 119 -1.56 0.85 -27.23
N ALA A 120 -2.03 0.00 -26.33
CA ALA A 120 -3.43 -0.02 -25.93
C ALA A 120 -3.76 1.19 -25.07
N ASP A 121 -4.89 1.85 -25.33
CA ASP A 121 -5.35 2.94 -24.45
C ASP A 121 -5.82 2.40 -23.10
N THR A 122 -6.43 1.21 -23.08
CA THR A 122 -6.96 0.57 -21.88
C THR A 122 -6.02 -0.55 -21.42
N ALA A 123 -5.79 -0.62 -20.11
CA ALA A 123 -4.98 -1.66 -19.48
C ALA A 123 -5.45 -3.06 -19.91
N GLN A 124 -4.52 -3.90 -20.33
CA GLN A 124 -4.74 -5.27 -20.72
C GLN A 124 -4.09 -6.22 -19.72
N HIS A 125 -4.54 -7.47 -19.75
CA HIS A 125 -3.84 -8.57 -19.13
C HIS A 125 -3.97 -9.81 -20.01
N VAL A 126 -3.02 -10.72 -19.85
CA VAL A 126 -3.01 -12.01 -20.53
C VAL A 126 -2.55 -13.09 -19.56
N VAL A 127 -3.18 -14.26 -19.64
CA VAL A 127 -2.73 -15.45 -18.92
C VAL A 127 -1.73 -16.19 -19.80
N VAL A 128 -0.51 -16.35 -19.33
CA VAL A 128 0.60 -17.01 -20.01
C VAL A 128 1.09 -18.21 -19.21
N PRO A 129 1.48 -19.32 -19.87
CA PRO A 129 2.04 -20.47 -19.16
C PRO A 129 3.51 -20.21 -18.78
N ALA A 130 3.91 -20.60 -17.58
CA ALA A 130 5.31 -20.61 -17.17
C ALA A 130 6.13 -21.55 -18.06
N VAL A 131 7.31 -21.08 -18.46
CA VAL A 131 8.32 -21.83 -19.21
C VAL A 131 9.56 -21.90 -18.30
N PRO A 132 9.84 -23.05 -17.65
CA PRO A 132 10.85 -23.13 -16.60
C PRO A 132 12.25 -22.82 -17.08
N ASP A 133 12.53 -23.18 -18.33
CA ASP A 133 13.83 -23.02 -18.97
C ASP A 133 13.65 -22.63 -20.44
N CYS A 134 14.25 -21.49 -20.80
CA CYS A 134 14.25 -20.94 -22.14
C CYS A 134 15.50 -21.30 -22.95
N TRP A 135 16.46 -22.02 -22.37
CA TRP A 135 17.71 -22.37 -23.04
C TRP A 135 17.48 -23.15 -24.33
N GLU A 136 16.56 -24.12 -24.29
CA GLU A 136 16.20 -24.96 -25.44
C GLU A 136 15.27 -24.26 -26.45
N THR A 137 14.95 -22.98 -26.23
CA THR A 137 14.19 -22.16 -27.18
C THR A 137 15.13 -21.50 -28.19
N GLY A 138 14.63 -20.53 -28.96
CA GLY A 138 15.50 -19.74 -29.84
C GLY A 138 16.50 -18.83 -29.12
N TYR A 139 16.43 -18.69 -27.79
CA TYR A 139 17.30 -17.80 -27.01
C TYR A 139 18.70 -18.35 -26.73
N GLY A 140 18.85 -19.64 -26.42
CA GLY A 140 20.17 -20.25 -26.15
C GLY A 140 20.99 -19.47 -25.12
N GLU A 141 22.23 -19.09 -25.49
CA GLU A 141 23.19 -18.41 -24.61
C GLU A 141 22.76 -17.02 -24.12
N ASP A 142 21.77 -16.40 -24.78
CA ASP A 142 21.22 -15.10 -24.35
C ASP A 142 20.30 -15.22 -23.12
N TYR A 143 19.84 -16.45 -22.80
CA TYR A 143 19.04 -16.73 -21.63
C TYR A 143 19.90 -17.23 -20.46
N ASP A 144 19.72 -16.62 -19.29
CA ASP A 144 20.34 -17.03 -18.04
C ASP A 144 19.27 -17.50 -17.04
N PRO A 145 19.17 -18.81 -16.73
CA PRO A 145 18.16 -19.32 -15.83
C PRO A 145 18.30 -18.84 -14.38
N ASP A 146 19.49 -18.39 -13.97
CA ASP A 146 19.73 -17.92 -12.60
C ASP A 146 19.11 -16.54 -12.37
N THR A 147 19.02 -15.71 -13.42
CA THR A 147 18.57 -14.32 -13.35
C THR A 147 17.29 -14.03 -14.11
N MET A 148 16.86 -14.95 -14.99
CA MET A 148 15.71 -14.79 -15.87
C MET A 148 14.69 -15.92 -15.73
N VAL A 149 13.43 -15.59 -15.91
CA VAL A 149 12.30 -16.54 -16.00
C VAL A 149 11.53 -16.28 -17.29
N CYS A 150 10.92 -17.32 -17.84
CA CYS A 150 10.13 -17.21 -19.05
C CYS A 150 8.67 -17.56 -18.83
N ALA A 151 7.81 -16.92 -19.59
CA ALA A 151 6.40 -17.26 -19.67
C ALA A 151 5.86 -16.92 -21.06
N GLY A 152 4.96 -17.75 -21.56
CA GLY A 152 4.35 -17.56 -22.87
C GLY A 152 4.24 -18.84 -23.67
N ALA A 153 3.36 -18.81 -24.66
CA ALA A 153 3.23 -19.83 -25.68
C ALA A 153 3.06 -19.15 -27.04
N GLU A 154 3.19 -19.91 -28.13
CA GLU A 154 2.98 -19.38 -29.47
C GLU A 154 1.62 -18.67 -29.58
N GLY A 155 1.64 -17.38 -29.91
CA GLY A 155 0.45 -16.54 -30.04
C GLY A 155 -0.20 -16.07 -28.73
N VAL A 156 0.42 -16.32 -27.57
CA VAL A 156 -0.05 -15.88 -26.24
C VAL A 156 1.13 -15.32 -25.43
N ASP A 157 1.25 -13.99 -25.36
CA ASP A 157 2.32 -13.28 -24.63
C ASP A 157 1.94 -11.85 -24.25
N SER A 158 2.73 -11.26 -23.36
CA SER A 158 2.89 -9.80 -23.26
C SER A 158 3.60 -9.24 -24.50
N CYS A 159 3.21 -8.05 -24.93
CA CYS A 159 3.72 -7.43 -26.15
C CYS A 159 4.65 -6.25 -25.82
N GLN A 160 5.11 -5.52 -26.84
CA GLN A 160 5.99 -4.36 -26.65
C GLN A 160 5.31 -3.27 -25.82
N GLY A 161 6.03 -2.58 -24.94
CA GLY A 161 5.50 -1.45 -24.17
C GLY A 161 4.93 -1.81 -22.79
N ASP A 162 5.07 -3.09 -22.40
CA ASP A 162 4.83 -3.57 -21.04
C ASP A 162 6.12 -3.65 -20.19
N SER A 163 7.27 -3.22 -20.73
CA SER A 163 8.59 -3.26 -20.07
C SER A 163 8.54 -2.74 -18.63
N GLY A 164 9.09 -3.47 -17.67
CA GLY A 164 9.02 -3.14 -16.25
C GLY A 164 7.69 -3.46 -15.56
N GLY A 165 6.68 -3.91 -16.32
CA GLY A 165 5.41 -4.39 -15.81
C GLY A 165 5.51 -5.76 -15.11
N PRO A 166 4.45 -6.19 -14.42
CA PRO A 166 4.45 -7.41 -13.63
C PRO A 166 4.22 -8.68 -14.46
N LEU A 167 4.87 -9.76 -14.03
CA LEU A 167 4.43 -11.14 -14.23
C LEU A 167 4.12 -11.74 -12.86
N PHE A 168 2.89 -12.18 -12.62
CA PHE A 168 2.47 -12.66 -11.30
C PHE A 168 1.60 -13.92 -11.36
N GLY A 169 1.74 -14.75 -10.33
CA GLY A 169 0.85 -15.88 -10.06
C GLY A 169 -0.33 -15.43 -9.18
N ILE A 170 -1.44 -16.17 -9.27
CA ILE A 170 -2.60 -15.99 -8.38
C ILE A 170 -2.90 -17.32 -7.73
N ASP A 171 -2.88 -17.38 -6.40
CA ASP A 171 -3.10 -18.62 -5.67
C ASP A 171 -4.60 -18.92 -5.46
N SER A 172 -4.89 -20.05 -4.81
CA SER A 172 -6.28 -20.46 -4.55
C SER A 172 -7.06 -19.52 -3.60
N SER A 173 -6.37 -18.70 -2.82
CA SER A 173 -6.97 -17.66 -1.96
C SER A 173 -7.16 -16.32 -2.68
N GLY A 174 -6.61 -16.19 -3.89
CA GLY A 174 -6.63 -14.96 -4.68
C GLY A 174 -5.47 -14.02 -4.39
N GLU A 175 -4.51 -14.43 -3.57
CA GLU A 175 -3.28 -13.64 -3.32
C GLU A 175 -2.36 -13.73 -4.53
N ARG A 176 -1.72 -12.59 -4.85
CA ARG A 176 -0.88 -12.38 -6.03
C ARG A 176 0.58 -12.40 -5.63
N THR A 177 1.36 -13.26 -6.27
CA THR A 177 2.81 -13.34 -6.06
C THR A 177 3.53 -12.80 -7.29
N LEU A 178 4.38 -11.79 -7.13
CA LEU A 178 5.21 -11.25 -8.21
C LEU A 178 6.36 -12.22 -8.52
N VAL A 179 6.31 -12.83 -9.70
CA VAL A 179 7.24 -13.88 -10.17
C VAL A 179 8.34 -13.29 -11.05
N GLY A 180 7.97 -12.30 -11.87
CA GLY A 180 8.89 -11.68 -12.82
C GLY A 180 8.58 -10.22 -13.10
N VAL A 181 9.55 -9.53 -13.68
CA VAL A 181 9.44 -8.17 -14.21
C VAL A 181 9.68 -8.22 -15.71
N VAL A 182 8.75 -7.71 -16.52
CA VAL A 182 8.85 -7.73 -18.00
C VAL A 182 10.16 -7.07 -18.42
N SER A 183 11.00 -7.80 -19.15
CA SER A 183 12.34 -7.34 -19.53
C SER A 183 12.49 -7.25 -21.04
N TRP A 184 12.38 -8.37 -21.75
CA TRP A 184 12.53 -8.42 -23.21
C TRP A 184 11.84 -9.61 -23.84
N GLY A 185 11.76 -9.61 -25.17
CA GLY A 185 11.19 -10.71 -25.95
C GLY A 185 11.26 -10.42 -27.44
N ILE A 186 11.17 -11.47 -28.26
CA ILE A 186 11.16 -11.34 -29.72
C ILE A 186 9.73 -11.42 -30.23
N GLY A 187 9.18 -10.26 -30.60
CA GLY A 187 7.77 -10.15 -30.98
C GLY A 187 6.84 -10.24 -29.77
N CYS A 188 5.58 -10.61 -30.00
CA CYS A 188 4.61 -10.90 -28.94
C CYS A 188 4.44 -12.42 -28.85
N ALA A 189 5.42 -13.11 -28.26
CA ALA A 189 5.73 -14.53 -28.46
C ALA A 189 5.69 -15.00 -29.92
N GLY A 190 6.76 -14.68 -30.67
CA GLY A 190 7.05 -15.45 -31.87
C GLY A 190 7.12 -16.95 -31.56
N ALA A 191 6.77 -17.81 -32.51
CA ALA A 191 6.84 -19.26 -32.32
C ALA A 191 8.25 -19.67 -31.84
N GLY A 192 8.35 -20.25 -30.63
CA GLY A 192 9.62 -20.63 -30.00
C GLY A 192 10.36 -19.51 -29.27
N TYR A 193 9.73 -18.36 -29.02
CA TYR A 193 10.31 -17.22 -28.30
C TYR A 193 9.33 -16.67 -27.25
N PRO A 194 9.16 -17.33 -26.10
CA PRO A 194 8.30 -16.80 -25.01
C PRO A 194 8.86 -15.49 -24.44
N GLY A 195 8.04 -14.72 -23.73
CA GLY A 195 8.51 -13.52 -23.03
C GLY A 195 9.57 -13.84 -21.97
N VAL A 196 10.57 -12.96 -21.83
CA VAL A 196 11.64 -13.08 -20.84
C VAL A 196 11.51 -11.97 -19.79
N TYR A 197 11.60 -12.36 -18.54
CA TYR A 197 11.37 -11.53 -17.37
C TYR A 197 12.56 -11.63 -16.42
N ALA A 198 12.89 -10.55 -15.72
CA ALA A 198 13.83 -10.63 -14.60
C ALA A 198 13.21 -11.49 -13.49
N ARG A 199 13.92 -12.52 -13.02
CA ARG A 199 13.44 -13.51 -12.05
C ARG A 199 13.42 -12.93 -10.64
N VAL A 200 12.23 -12.67 -10.08
CA VAL A 200 12.12 -11.99 -8.76
C VAL A 200 12.81 -12.76 -7.64
N GLN A 201 12.68 -14.10 -7.60
CA GLN A 201 13.33 -14.94 -6.59
C GLN A 201 14.88 -14.85 -6.60
N ALA A 202 15.50 -14.32 -7.66
CA ALA A 202 16.95 -14.09 -7.72
C ALA A 202 17.39 -12.78 -7.04
N TYR A 203 16.44 -11.85 -6.84
CA TYR A 203 16.71 -10.49 -6.37
C TYR A 203 16.10 -10.18 -5.02
N THR A 204 15.47 -11.14 -4.36
CA THR A 204 14.74 -10.98 -3.11
C THR A 204 15.58 -10.27 -2.03
N ASP A 205 16.80 -10.76 -1.76
CA ASP A 205 17.73 -10.13 -0.80
C ASP A 205 18.12 -8.70 -1.20
N TRP A 206 18.34 -8.48 -2.50
CA TRP A 206 18.71 -7.17 -3.04
C TRP A 206 17.55 -6.17 -2.92
N ILE A 207 16.32 -6.58 -3.27
CA ILE A 207 15.10 -5.77 -3.12
C ILE A 207 14.93 -5.37 -1.66
N CYS A 208 15.05 -6.33 -0.73
CA CYS A 208 14.95 -6.06 0.70
C CYS A 208 16.04 -5.09 1.20
N ALA A 209 17.27 -5.19 0.68
CA ALA A 209 18.35 -4.25 1.00
C ALA A 209 18.12 -2.83 0.42
N LYS A 210 17.45 -2.69 -0.74
CA LYS A 210 17.16 -1.38 -1.37
C LYS A 210 15.92 -0.69 -0.82
N THR A 211 15.12 -1.40 -0.03
CA THR A 211 13.87 -0.93 0.55
C THR A 211 13.96 -0.73 2.05
N ASP A 212 15.18 -0.78 2.62
CA ASP A 212 15.43 -0.70 4.07
C ASP A 212 14.57 -1.68 4.89
N GLY A 213 14.22 -2.84 4.32
CA GLY A 213 13.37 -3.84 4.96
C GLY A 213 11.87 -3.55 4.92
N ALA A 214 11.40 -2.54 4.18
CA ALA A 214 9.97 -2.22 4.04
C ALA A 214 9.13 -3.37 3.42
N VAL A 215 9.78 -4.39 2.89
CA VAL A 215 9.19 -5.60 2.30
C VAL A 215 9.71 -6.89 2.97
N TRP A 216 10.11 -6.81 4.24
CA TRP A 216 10.68 -7.89 5.04
C TRP A 216 9.90 -8.13 6.35
N ASP A 217 9.47 -9.37 6.61
CA ASP A 217 8.69 -9.74 7.81
C ASP A 217 9.51 -10.41 8.94
N GLY A 218 10.84 -10.51 8.78
CA GLY A 218 11.72 -11.18 9.75
C GLY A 218 12.01 -12.66 9.46
N ALA A 219 11.33 -13.29 8.49
CA ALA A 219 11.53 -14.70 8.12
C ALA A 219 11.67 -14.95 6.61
N SER A 220 11.08 -14.10 5.78
CA SER A 220 11.15 -14.12 4.31
C SER A 220 10.90 -12.70 3.77
N CYS A 221 11.27 -12.39 2.52
CA CYS A 221 10.79 -11.14 1.89
C CYS A 221 9.33 -11.33 1.46
N LYS A 222 8.45 -11.63 2.41
CA LYS A 222 7.03 -11.45 2.22
C LYS A 222 6.78 -9.96 2.28
N LEU A 223 6.06 -9.47 1.29
CA LEU A 223 5.52 -8.12 1.35
C LEU A 223 4.74 -8.07 2.66
N LEU A 224 5.00 -7.05 3.46
CA LEU A 224 4.13 -6.76 4.58
C LEU A 224 2.78 -6.48 3.94
N ASN A 225 1.91 -7.48 3.95
CA ASN A 225 0.49 -7.32 3.75
C ASN A 225 0.14 -6.06 4.56
N PRO A 226 -0.45 -5.00 4.00
CA PRO A 226 -0.71 -3.79 4.75
C PRO A 226 -1.83 -4.08 5.76
N ILE A 227 -1.50 -4.77 6.84
CA ILE A 227 -1.94 -4.36 8.16
C ILE A 227 -1.01 -3.18 8.46
N CYS A 228 -1.49 -1.98 8.11
CA CYS A 228 -0.89 -0.68 8.36
C CYS A 228 -0.01 -0.63 9.61
N LEU A 229 1.32 -0.75 9.50
CA LEU A 229 2.31 -0.37 10.53
C LEU A 229 3.67 -0.20 9.81
N ASP A 230 4.38 0.92 9.82
CA ASP A 230 4.41 1.94 10.86
C ASP A 230 3.71 3.27 10.49
N PRO A 231 3.10 3.92 11.49
CA PRO A 231 2.39 5.16 11.31
C PRO A 231 3.38 6.30 11.06
N ALA A 232 2.89 7.36 10.39
CA ALA A 232 3.32 8.72 10.71
C ALA A 232 3.53 8.84 12.23
N PRO A 233 4.56 9.54 12.73
CA PRO A 233 5.02 9.51 14.13
C PRO A 233 3.84 9.27 15.05
N GLU A 234 3.81 8.09 15.72
CA GLU A 234 2.62 7.49 16.35
C GLU A 234 1.60 8.58 16.66
N LEU A 235 0.51 8.65 15.87
CA LEU A 235 -0.55 9.62 16.11
C LEU A 235 -1.16 9.26 17.46
N GLN A 236 -0.58 9.81 18.52
CA GLN A 236 -1.03 9.64 19.87
C GLN A 236 -1.98 10.78 20.16
N TYR A 237 -3.10 10.43 20.76
CA TYR A 237 -4.03 11.39 21.30
C TYR A 237 -4.02 11.28 22.82
N TRP A 238 -4.26 12.40 23.47
CA TRP A 238 -4.41 12.39 24.91
C TRP A 238 -5.71 11.66 25.27
N VAL A 239 -5.64 10.80 26.27
CA VAL A 239 -6.80 10.29 26.98
C VAL A 239 -6.81 10.91 28.36
N GLU A 240 -7.97 11.41 28.76
CA GLU A 240 -8.14 12.09 30.05
C GLU A 240 -9.26 11.43 30.83
N CYS A 241 -9.19 11.49 32.14
CA CYS A 241 -10.22 10.95 32.98
C CYS A 241 -11.55 11.67 32.71
N GLY A 242 -12.61 10.90 32.39
CA GLY A 242 -13.92 11.48 32.07
C GLY A 242 -14.51 12.34 33.19
N ARG A 243 -13.94 12.26 34.40
CA ARG A 243 -14.04 13.30 35.43
C ARG A 243 -12.70 13.49 36.14
N ARG A 244 -12.26 14.75 36.21
CA ARG A 244 -11.02 15.16 36.91
C ARG A 244 -10.84 14.43 38.26
N ASN A 245 -9.68 13.82 38.43
CA ASN A 245 -9.24 13.11 39.66
C ASN A 245 -10.11 11.91 40.07
N ARG A 246 -10.77 11.22 39.15
CA ARG A 246 -11.56 10.00 39.46
C ARG A 246 -10.89 8.69 39.04
N CYS A 247 -9.96 8.75 38.09
CA CYS A 247 -9.18 7.63 37.62
C CYS A 247 -7.99 7.44 38.58
N ASN A 248 -7.80 6.22 39.10
CA ASN A 248 -6.75 5.93 40.08
C ASN A 248 -5.44 5.60 39.37
N GLY A 249 -4.35 6.28 39.73
CA GLY A 249 -2.97 5.85 39.38
C GLY A 249 -2.29 6.55 38.20
N GLU A 250 -3.02 7.25 37.32
CA GLU A 250 -2.46 7.79 36.06
C GLU A 250 -2.37 9.33 35.99
N GLY A 251 -2.46 10.06 37.11
CA GLY A 251 -2.23 11.52 37.12
C GLY A 251 -3.27 12.37 36.37
N GLY A 252 -4.38 11.78 35.92
CA GLY A 252 -5.44 12.44 35.16
C GLY A 252 -5.62 11.86 33.76
N GLY A 253 -4.51 11.57 33.07
CA GLY A 253 -4.53 11.10 31.70
C GLY A 253 -3.15 10.69 31.20
N LYS A 254 -3.09 10.17 29.97
CA LYS A 254 -1.85 9.74 29.32
C LYS A 254 -1.95 9.95 27.81
N TRP A 255 -0.81 9.94 27.14
CA TRP A 255 -0.79 9.72 25.70
C TRP A 255 -1.16 8.26 25.42
N ALA A 256 -2.06 8.05 24.48
CA ALA A 256 -2.50 6.73 24.05
C ALA A 256 -2.38 6.62 22.53
N ASP A 257 -1.93 5.46 22.06
CA ASP A 257 -1.92 5.16 20.64
C ASP A 257 -3.34 5.06 20.09
N THR A 258 -3.60 5.53 18.86
CA THR A 258 -4.94 5.53 18.26
C THR A 258 -5.64 4.16 18.22
N SER A 259 -4.88 3.06 18.29
CA SER A 259 -5.40 1.69 18.36
C SER A 259 -5.81 1.24 19.77
N GLU A 260 -5.37 1.94 20.83
CA GLU A 260 -5.85 1.67 22.19
C GLU A 260 -7.37 1.84 22.29
N LEU A 261 -7.98 1.13 23.23
CA LEU A 261 -9.43 1.14 23.40
C LEU A 261 -9.80 1.91 24.66
N HIS A 262 -10.48 3.04 24.47
CA HIS A 262 -10.93 3.93 25.54
C HIS A 262 -12.41 4.28 25.39
N GLU A 263 -12.96 4.91 26.43
CA GLU A 263 -14.38 5.25 26.48
C GLU A 263 -14.67 6.54 25.68
N VAL A 264 -15.91 6.71 25.20
CA VAL A 264 -16.27 7.87 24.37
C VAL A 264 -17.11 8.87 25.15
N ARG A 265 -16.70 10.14 25.11
CA ARG A 265 -17.49 11.29 25.56
C ARG A 265 -17.39 12.40 24.53
N CYS A 266 -18.53 12.88 24.07
CA CYS A 266 -18.59 13.92 23.07
C CYS A 266 -18.90 15.27 23.72
N CYS A 267 -18.26 16.31 23.20
CA CYS A 267 -18.49 17.71 23.52
C CYS A 267 -18.97 18.47 22.29
N SER A 268 -19.71 19.55 22.50
CA SER A 268 -20.19 20.45 21.46
C SER A 268 -20.22 21.87 21.98
N ASP A 269 -19.94 22.83 21.10
CA ASP A 269 -20.02 24.27 21.38
C ASP A 269 -21.44 24.82 21.18
N VAL A 270 -22.39 23.95 20.82
CA VAL A 270 -23.82 24.28 20.66
C VAL A 270 -24.70 23.29 21.42
N ASN A 271 -25.92 23.71 21.72
CA ASN A 271 -26.89 22.87 22.41
C ASN A 271 -27.46 21.79 21.48
N LEU A 272 -26.92 20.57 21.58
CA LEU A 272 -27.42 19.39 20.87
C LEU A 272 -28.39 18.59 21.73
N GLN A 273 -29.35 17.93 21.09
CA GLN A 273 -30.32 17.08 21.78
C GLN A 273 -29.60 15.93 22.52
N GLY A 274 -29.86 15.79 23.82
CA GLY A 274 -29.24 14.77 24.68
C GLY A 274 -27.94 15.22 25.35
N PHE A 275 -27.34 16.31 24.88
CA PHE A 275 -26.15 16.91 25.50
C PHE A 275 -26.55 17.81 26.66
N SER A 276 -25.66 17.93 27.64
CA SER A 276 -25.91 18.71 28.85
C SER A 276 -24.78 19.69 29.09
N ASN A 277 -25.14 20.93 29.37
CA ASN A 277 -24.24 21.98 29.82
C ASN A 277 -24.45 22.17 31.31
N SER A 278 -23.40 21.96 32.11
CA SER A 278 -23.53 21.99 33.58
C SER A 278 -22.50 22.84 34.31
N ARG A 279 -21.36 23.16 33.68
CA ARG A 279 -20.24 23.84 34.36
C ARG A 279 -19.53 24.88 33.53
N CYS A 280 -19.40 24.66 32.24
CA CYS A 280 -18.76 25.59 31.32
C CYS A 280 -19.85 26.09 30.37
N ASN A 281 -20.10 27.41 30.38
CA ASN A 281 -21.27 28.00 29.73
C ASN A 281 -21.34 27.73 28.23
N ASP A 282 -20.21 27.41 27.61
CA ASP A 282 -20.09 27.25 26.16
C ASP A 282 -19.79 25.80 25.75
N VAL A 283 -19.86 24.83 26.68
CA VAL A 283 -19.57 23.41 26.41
C VAL A 283 -20.73 22.52 26.85
N TRP A 284 -21.30 21.80 25.89
CA TRP A 284 -22.32 20.79 26.10
C TRP A 284 -21.69 19.40 25.93
N ALA A 285 -21.99 18.45 26.82
CA ALA A 285 -21.40 17.10 26.73
C ALA A 285 -22.40 15.97 26.96
N ALA A 286 -22.12 14.82 26.35
CA ALA A 286 -22.84 13.56 26.53
C ALA A 286 -21.91 12.35 26.39
N SER A 287 -22.14 11.30 27.19
CA SER A 287 -21.55 9.97 26.95
C SER A 287 -22.54 8.98 26.35
N ASP A 288 -23.84 9.18 26.56
CA ASP A 288 -24.88 8.42 25.87
C ASP A 288 -25.26 9.16 24.58
N VAL A 289 -24.58 8.79 23.50
CA VAL A 289 -24.71 9.40 22.18
C VAL A 289 -25.12 8.29 21.22
N SER A 290 -26.43 8.05 21.12
CA SER A 290 -27.01 6.86 20.49
C SER A 290 -26.55 5.53 21.13
N GLY A 291 -26.33 5.54 22.44
CA GLY A 291 -25.80 4.43 23.22
C GLY A 291 -24.50 4.79 23.95
N CYS A 292 -24.14 3.93 24.89
CA CYS A 292 -22.85 4.00 25.60
C CYS A 292 -21.78 3.27 24.80
N HIS A 293 -20.74 3.99 24.41
CA HIS A 293 -19.67 3.47 23.57
C HIS A 293 -18.41 3.27 24.40
N SER A 294 -18.19 2.03 24.80
CA SER A 294 -17.01 1.59 25.53
C SER A 294 -15.98 0.94 24.63
N SER A 295 -14.72 0.99 25.05
CA SER A 295 -13.58 0.32 24.41
C SER A 295 -13.52 0.57 22.90
N LYS A 296 -13.43 1.83 22.48
CA LYS A 296 -13.32 2.26 21.08
C LYS A 296 -11.93 2.78 20.76
N SER A 297 -11.47 2.53 19.54
CA SER A 297 -10.29 3.21 18.98
C SER A 297 -10.59 4.69 18.73
N PHE A 298 -9.54 5.49 18.56
CA PHE A 298 -9.68 6.94 18.38
C PHE A 298 -10.57 7.31 17.18
N SER A 299 -10.33 6.71 16.00
CA SER A 299 -11.09 6.99 14.78
C SER A 299 -12.58 6.63 14.90
N VAL A 300 -12.90 5.56 15.63
CA VAL A 300 -14.28 5.16 15.91
C VAL A 300 -14.93 6.13 16.90
N ALA A 301 -14.21 6.54 17.94
CA ALA A 301 -14.68 7.53 18.92
C ALA A 301 -14.97 8.89 18.25
N GLU A 302 -14.09 9.34 17.37
CA GLU A 302 -14.27 10.56 16.58
C GLU A 302 -15.52 10.47 15.70
N SER A 303 -15.66 9.36 14.95
CA SER A 303 -16.83 9.13 14.09
C SER A 303 -18.15 9.11 14.88
N ILE A 304 -18.16 8.53 16.08
CA ILE A 304 -19.35 8.53 16.96
C ILE A 304 -19.75 9.96 17.31
N CYS A 305 -18.81 10.81 17.69
CA CYS A 305 -19.11 12.20 18.03
C CYS A 305 -19.51 13.01 16.79
N GLN A 306 -18.82 12.86 15.67
CA GLN A 306 -19.14 13.56 14.42
C GLN A 306 -20.53 13.20 13.89
N ASN A 307 -20.92 11.91 13.94
CA ASN A 307 -22.26 11.46 13.54
C ASN A 307 -23.38 12.03 14.41
N ALA A 308 -23.06 12.44 15.64
CA ALA A 308 -23.97 13.15 16.53
C ALA A 308 -23.95 14.68 16.36
N GLY A 309 -23.17 15.20 15.40
CA GLY A 309 -22.95 16.64 15.21
C GLY A 309 -22.04 17.27 16.27
N ALA A 310 -21.25 16.46 16.97
CA ALA A 310 -20.37 16.85 18.07
C ALA A 310 -18.90 16.55 17.73
N ARG A 311 -18.01 16.83 18.68
CA ARG A 311 -16.57 16.49 18.63
C ARG A 311 -16.16 15.71 19.87
N LEU A 312 -14.97 15.12 19.86
CA LEU A 312 -14.33 14.70 21.11
C LEU A 312 -14.08 15.93 22.00
N CYS A 313 -14.17 15.75 23.30
CA CYS A 313 -13.83 16.81 24.26
C CYS A 313 -12.34 17.11 24.20
N THR A 314 -11.93 18.34 24.49
CA THR A 314 -10.51 18.65 24.69
C THR A 314 -10.06 18.22 26.08
N LYS A 315 -8.76 18.07 26.26
CA LYS A 315 -8.09 17.82 27.53
C LYS A 315 -8.45 18.91 28.53
N GLU A 316 -8.38 20.17 28.13
CA GLU A 316 -8.73 21.32 28.98
C GLU A 316 -10.20 21.27 29.42
N GLU A 317 -11.12 20.85 28.56
CA GLU A 317 -12.54 20.69 28.92
C GLU A 317 -12.75 19.60 29.97
N LEU A 318 -12.04 18.48 29.86
CA LEU A 318 -12.14 17.37 30.81
C LEU A 318 -11.47 17.69 32.15
N GLU A 319 -10.26 18.26 32.11
CA GLU A 319 -9.56 18.78 33.30
C GLU A 319 -10.36 19.89 34.01
N GLY A 320 -11.08 20.71 33.23
CA GLY A 320 -12.00 21.75 33.70
C GLY A 320 -13.32 21.22 34.28
N ASN A 321 -13.62 19.92 34.13
CA ASN A 321 -14.94 19.32 34.37
C ASN A 321 -16.08 19.95 33.55
N CYS A 322 -15.79 20.49 32.36
CA CYS A 322 -16.80 21.02 31.45
C CYS A 322 -17.71 19.91 30.91
N ALA A 323 -17.14 18.74 30.64
CA ALA A 323 -17.89 17.60 30.11
C ALA A 323 -18.68 16.80 31.17
N ARG A 324 -18.70 17.27 32.42
CA ARG A 324 -19.44 16.63 33.50
C ARG A 324 -20.93 16.90 33.33
N LYS A 325 -21.76 15.87 33.42
CA LYS A 325 -23.20 16.02 33.59
C LYS A 325 -23.54 16.14 35.09
N GLY A 326 -24.57 16.91 35.43
CA GLY A 326 -25.15 16.89 36.78
C GLY A 326 -25.88 15.56 36.97
N GLY A 327 -25.30 14.63 37.75
CA GLY A 327 -25.66 13.21 37.69
C GLY A 327 -24.83 12.49 36.62
N SER A 328 -24.51 11.21 36.83
CA SER A 328 -23.59 10.42 35.97
C SER A 328 -23.84 10.68 34.48
N SER A 329 -22.78 10.74 33.68
CA SER A 329 -22.77 11.02 32.23
C SER A 329 -23.64 10.11 31.34
N GLY A 330 -24.39 9.20 31.95
CA GLY A 330 -25.23 8.19 31.32
C GLY A 330 -24.56 6.82 31.34
N CYS A 331 -23.24 6.79 31.15
CA CYS A 331 -22.51 5.56 30.82
C CYS A 331 -21.48 5.10 31.87
N GLY A 332 -21.34 5.82 32.98
CA GLY A 332 -20.38 5.44 34.03
C GLY A 332 -18.92 5.81 33.74
N PHE A 333 -18.63 6.44 32.61
CA PHE A 333 -17.27 6.84 32.18
C PHE A 333 -16.70 8.04 32.95
N ASP A 334 -17.14 8.29 34.19
CA ASP A 334 -16.56 9.32 35.04
C ASP A 334 -15.28 8.82 35.73
N SER A 335 -15.09 7.50 35.88
CA SER A 335 -13.91 6.87 36.47
C SER A 335 -12.99 6.21 35.45
N GLU A 336 -13.30 6.37 34.16
CA GLU A 336 -12.55 5.78 33.05
C GLU A 336 -11.86 6.87 32.24
N LEU A 337 -10.82 6.46 31.51
CA LEU A 337 -10.20 7.30 30.50
C LEU A 337 -11.12 7.42 29.29
N VAL A 338 -11.28 8.65 28.81
CA VAL A 338 -11.99 8.96 27.57
C VAL A 338 -11.05 9.61 26.58
N TRP A 339 -11.30 9.37 25.29
CA TRP A 339 -10.57 10.04 24.22
C TRP A 339 -10.75 11.55 24.26
N THR A 340 -9.66 12.30 24.04
CA THR A 340 -9.69 13.74 23.79
C THR A 340 -9.30 14.07 22.35
N SER A 341 -9.60 15.27 21.88
CA SER A 341 -9.20 15.75 20.55
C SER A 341 -7.75 16.26 20.47
N ASP A 342 -6.97 16.16 21.55
CA ASP A 342 -5.63 16.73 21.66
C ASP A 342 -4.61 15.70 21.16
N ASN A 343 -3.83 16.08 20.16
CA ASN A 343 -2.78 15.22 19.60
C ASN A 343 -1.41 15.54 20.21
N ALA A 344 -0.50 14.56 20.14
CA ALA A 344 0.88 14.75 20.55
C ALA A 344 1.56 15.83 19.69
N PRO A 345 2.36 16.74 20.28
CA PRO A 345 3.17 17.67 19.51
C PRO A 345 4.22 16.89 18.70
N ALA A 346 4.36 17.26 17.42
CA ALA A 346 5.33 16.69 16.48
C ALA A 346 6.78 16.99 16.86
#